data_AF-A0A5C5XXB3-F1
#
_entry.id   AF-A0A5C5XXB3-F1
#
_cell.length_a   1.000
_cell.length_b   1.000
_cell.length_c   1.000
_cell.angle_alpha   90.00
_cell.angle_beta   90.00
_cell.angle_gamma   90.00
#
_symmetry.space_group_name_H-M   'P 1'
#
loop_
_entity.id
_entity.type
_entity.pdbx_description
1 polymer ?
#
loop_
_entity_poly.entity_id
_entity_poly.type
_entity_poly.pdbx_seq_one_letter_code
_entity_poly.pdbx_strand_id
1 'polypeptide(L)'
;MSESEFIAELTVVLDGQSDTARAQIPLLLASLPEPATRLDLQVFPAQDGDGFFTVRASVDGPNLYVINKAIDTYADLFDAKYTENGVQPPIPIVDCFDVDYPVNDIVVDCAANWLRTVWQSLGNIECRVPVVIVGNDGYGTVTPVELHSGAAA
;
A
#
# COMPACT_ATOMS: atom_id res chain seq x y z
N MET A 1 -15.27 -7.30 -16.96
CA MET A 1 -15.61 -6.47 -15.79
C MET A 1 -15.37 -5.02 -16.18
N SER A 2 -16.31 -4.11 -15.93
CA SER A 2 -16.11 -2.68 -16.19
C SER A 2 -15.14 -2.06 -15.19
N GLU A 3 -14.54 -0.93 -15.55
CA GLU A 3 -13.64 -0.15 -14.68
C GLU A 3 -14.28 0.15 -13.32
N SER A 4 -15.53 0.62 -13.32
CA SER A 4 -16.26 0.96 -12.10
C SER A 4 -16.55 -0.24 -11.21
N GLU A 5 -16.81 -1.42 -11.79
CA GLU A 5 -16.99 -2.66 -11.03
C GLU A 5 -15.67 -3.10 -10.39
N PHE A 6 -14.57 -3.05 -11.15
CA PHE A 6 -13.24 -3.36 -10.64
C PHE A 6 -12.85 -2.47 -9.45
N ILE A 7 -13.02 -1.16 -9.59
CA ILE A 7 -12.75 -0.18 -8.53
C ILE A 7 -13.62 -0.47 -7.29
N ALA A 8 -14.91 -0.73 -7.48
CA ALA A 8 -15.82 -0.98 -6.37
C ALA A 8 -15.45 -2.26 -5.60
N GLU A 9 -15.18 -3.35 -6.32
CA GLU A 9 -14.78 -4.63 -5.71
C GLU A 9 -13.44 -4.51 -4.97
N LEU A 10 -12.43 -3.90 -5.60
CA LEU A 10 -11.12 -3.68 -4.98
C LEU A 10 -11.23 -2.81 -3.72
N THR A 11 -12.04 -1.74 -3.77
CA THR A 11 -12.25 -0.85 -2.61
C THR A 11 -12.85 -1.61 -1.43
N VAL A 12 -13.85 -2.47 -1.65
CA VAL A 12 -14.44 -3.29 -0.59
C VAL A 12 -13.41 -4.21 0.05
N VAL A 13 -12.54 -4.82 -0.75
CA VAL A 13 -11.49 -5.73 -0.25
C VAL A 13 -10.47 -4.96 0.58
N LEU A 14 -9.99 -3.81 0.08
CA LEU A 14 -9.06 -2.93 0.78
C LEU A 14 -9.65 -2.43 2.10
N ASP A 15 -10.90 -1.95 2.09
CA ASP A 15 -11.60 -1.51 3.29
C ASP A 15 -11.67 -2.63 4.35
N GLY A 16 -11.91 -3.88 3.92
CA GLY A 16 -11.88 -5.07 4.77
C GLY A 16 -10.51 -5.38 5.40
N GLN A 17 -9.40 -4.88 4.83
CA GLN A 17 -8.05 -5.02 5.39
C GLN A 17 -7.63 -3.84 6.29
N SER A 18 -8.48 -2.83 6.45
CA SER A 18 -8.10 -1.59 7.15
C SER A 18 -7.74 -1.80 8.62
N ASP A 19 -8.40 -2.73 9.33
CA ASP A 19 -8.07 -3.01 10.74
C ASP A 19 -6.69 -3.63 10.90
N THR A 20 -6.32 -4.54 9.99
CA THR A 20 -4.98 -5.14 9.94
C THR A 20 -3.92 -4.05 9.72
N ALA A 21 -4.13 -3.21 8.70
CA ALA A 21 -3.20 -2.10 8.42
C ALA A 21 -3.12 -1.10 9.59
N ARG A 22 -4.25 -0.76 10.22
CA ARG A 22 -4.29 0.10 11.42
C ARG A 22 -3.50 -0.48 12.59
N ALA A 23 -3.57 -1.79 12.80
CA ALA A 23 -2.82 -2.46 13.86
C ALA A 23 -1.31 -2.51 13.55
N GLN A 24 -0.95 -2.64 12.27
CA GLN A 24 0.43 -2.85 11.84
C GLN A 24 1.24 -1.57 11.69
N ILE A 25 0.66 -0.48 11.19
CA ILE A 25 1.37 0.79 10.98
C ILE A 25 2.07 1.29 12.26
N PRO A 26 1.43 1.33 13.45
CA PRO A 26 2.12 1.74 14.67
C PRO A 26 3.34 0.87 15.03
N LEU A 27 3.27 -0.45 14.77
CA LEU A 27 4.38 -1.37 15.00
C LEU A 27 5.53 -1.10 14.02
N LEU A 28 5.19 -0.86 12.75
CA LEU A 28 6.14 -0.43 11.73
C LEU A 28 6.85 0.86 12.14
N LEU A 29 6.10 1.90 12.55
CA LEU A 29 6.69 3.18 12.98
C LEU A 29 7.62 3.01 14.19
N ALA A 30 7.23 2.19 15.17
CA ALA A 30 8.05 1.89 16.34
C ALA A 30 9.34 1.12 16.01
N SER A 31 9.37 0.39 14.90
CA SER A 31 10.54 -0.37 14.42
C SER A 31 11.53 0.46 13.60
N LEU A 32 11.22 1.72 13.28
CA LEU A 32 12.05 2.55 12.42
C LEU A 32 13.46 2.77 13.02
N PRO A 33 14.55 2.37 12.31
CA PRO A 33 15.91 2.45 12.82
C PRO A 33 16.45 3.88 12.78
N GLU A 34 17.13 4.36 13.83
CA GLU A 34 17.57 5.77 14.00
C GLU A 34 18.09 6.46 12.71
N PRO A 35 18.91 5.83 11.85
CA PRO A 35 19.43 6.47 10.64
C PRO A 35 18.41 6.71 9.52
N ALA A 36 17.17 6.22 9.65
CA ALA A 36 16.11 6.42 8.68
C ALA A 36 15.89 7.91 8.37
N THR A 37 15.71 8.23 7.09
CA THR A 37 15.44 9.59 6.60
C THR A 37 14.07 9.73 5.97
N ARG A 38 13.46 8.64 5.50
CA ARG A 38 12.10 8.59 4.93
C ARG A 38 11.51 7.18 5.07
N LEU A 39 10.19 7.07 5.20
CA LEU A 39 9.44 5.82 5.12
C LEU A 39 8.54 5.88 3.88
N ASP A 40 8.71 4.92 2.97
CA ASP A 40 7.90 4.79 1.77
C ASP A 40 6.92 3.62 1.94
N LEU A 41 5.61 3.87 1.82
CA LEU A 41 4.57 2.85 1.73
C LEU A 41 4.34 2.56 0.24
N GLN A 42 4.99 1.53 -0.26
CA GLN A 42 5.06 1.26 -1.69
C GLN A 42 3.96 0.30 -2.13
N VAL A 43 3.28 0.63 -3.23
CA VAL A 43 2.32 -0.25 -3.90
C VAL A 43 3.01 -0.90 -5.10
N PHE A 44 3.09 -2.23 -5.08
CA PHE A 44 3.70 -3.05 -6.12
C PHE A 44 2.62 -3.79 -6.92
N PRO A 45 2.10 -3.22 -8.01
CA PRO A 45 1.25 -3.97 -8.92
C PRO A 45 2.05 -5.07 -9.63
N ALA A 46 1.37 -6.15 -10.00
CA ALA A 46 1.97 -7.25 -10.75
C ALA A 46 2.29 -6.82 -12.19
N GLN A 47 3.36 -7.40 -12.73
CA GLN A 47 3.81 -7.12 -14.10
C GLN A 47 2.80 -7.55 -15.16
N ASP A 48 2.03 -8.59 -14.87
CA ASP A 48 1.04 -9.15 -15.80
C ASP A 48 -0.20 -8.24 -15.94
N GLY A 49 -0.38 -7.25 -15.06
CA GLY A 49 -1.48 -6.29 -15.16
C GLY A 49 -2.85 -6.86 -14.82
N ASP A 50 -2.90 -8.02 -14.16
CA ASP A 50 -4.11 -8.77 -13.85
C ASP A 50 -4.91 -8.23 -12.66
N GLY A 51 -4.36 -7.23 -11.96
CA GLY A 51 -4.93 -6.65 -10.74
C GLY A 51 -4.24 -7.10 -9.46
N PHE A 52 -3.32 -8.07 -9.52
CA PHE A 52 -2.58 -8.54 -8.37
C PHE A 52 -1.57 -7.51 -7.86
N PHE A 53 -1.42 -7.37 -6.54
CA PHE A 53 -0.45 -6.43 -5.96
C PHE A 53 -0.13 -6.72 -4.49
N THR A 54 0.96 -6.10 -4.02
CA THR A 54 1.38 -6.06 -2.61
C THR A 54 1.61 -4.61 -2.20
N VAL A 55 1.33 -4.28 -0.93
CA VAL A 55 1.73 -3.02 -0.30
C VAL A 55 2.78 -3.32 0.76
N ARG A 56 3.96 -2.74 0.59
CA ARG A 56 5.09 -2.96 1.49
C ARG A 56 5.82 -1.66 1.81
N ALA A 57 6.20 -1.53 3.08
CA ALA A 57 7.00 -0.43 3.57
C ALA A 57 8.49 -0.62 3.26
N SER A 58 9.16 0.49 2.97
CA SER A 58 10.60 0.57 2.76
C SER A 58 11.15 1.82 3.43
N VAL A 59 12.39 1.75 3.91
CA VAL A 59 13.07 2.85 4.59
C VAL A 59 14.19 3.39 3.72
N ASP A 60 14.27 4.72 3.59
CA ASP A 60 15.39 5.43 2.99
C ASP A 60 16.40 5.87 4.07
N GLY A 61 17.66 5.98 3.70
CA GLY A 61 18.76 6.35 4.59
C GLY A 61 20.06 5.57 4.31
N PRO A 62 21.09 5.74 5.16
CA PRO A 62 22.35 5.01 4.99
C PRO A 62 22.18 3.52 5.29
N ASN A 63 22.95 2.68 4.59
CA ASN A 63 22.92 1.22 4.76
C ASN A 63 21.54 0.60 4.54
N LEU A 64 20.92 0.90 3.38
CA LEU A 64 19.57 0.47 2.97
C LEU A 64 19.22 -0.97 3.36
N TYR A 65 20.14 -1.93 3.15
CA TYR A 65 19.92 -3.33 3.54
C TYR A 65 19.63 -3.50 5.03
N VAL A 66 20.44 -2.89 5.90
CA VAL A 66 20.32 -3.02 7.36
C VAL A 66 19.04 -2.33 7.84
N ILE A 67 18.77 -1.11 7.35
CA ILE A 67 17.62 -0.35 7.82
C ILE A 67 16.28 -0.93 7.35
N ASN A 68 16.22 -1.51 6.14
CA ASN A 68 15.03 -2.22 5.67
C ASN A 68 14.86 -3.56 6.39
N LYS A 69 15.96 -4.24 6.73
CA LYS A 69 15.88 -5.48 7.51
C LYS A 69 15.33 -5.25 8.92
N ALA A 70 15.54 -4.06 9.50
CA ALA A 70 15.04 -3.72 10.83
C ALA A 70 13.50 -3.65 10.90
N ILE A 71 12.83 -3.29 9.80
CA ILE A 71 11.37 -3.17 9.73
C ILE A 71 10.68 -4.39 9.12
N ASP A 72 11.44 -5.38 8.65
CA ASP A 72 10.99 -6.51 7.82
C ASP A 72 9.76 -7.23 8.39
N THR A 73 9.73 -7.45 9.70
CA THR A 73 8.62 -8.09 10.43
C THR A 73 7.28 -7.37 10.26
N TYR A 74 7.29 -6.05 10.05
CA TYR A 74 6.11 -5.20 9.98
C TYR A 74 5.97 -4.49 8.62
N ALA A 75 6.80 -4.84 7.64
CA ALA A 75 6.87 -4.13 6.37
C ALA A 75 5.66 -4.40 5.46
N ASP A 76 5.08 -5.60 5.48
CA ASP A 76 4.00 -5.99 4.56
C ASP A 76 2.62 -5.54 5.08
N LEU A 77 2.10 -4.42 4.58
CA LEU A 77 0.81 -3.86 5.03
C LEU A 77 -0.39 -4.50 4.33
N PHE A 78 -0.19 -5.04 3.14
CA PHE A 78 -1.16 -5.80 2.37
C PHE A 78 -0.41 -6.74 1.45
N ASP A 79 -0.78 -8.02 1.38
CA ASP A 79 -0.04 -9.01 0.60
C ASP A 79 -1.02 -10.00 -0.03
N ALA A 80 -1.35 -9.77 -1.31
CA ALA A 80 -2.15 -10.70 -2.07
C ALA A 80 -1.35 -11.99 -2.33
N LYS A 81 -2.00 -13.14 -2.21
CA LYS A 81 -1.40 -14.46 -2.43
C LYS A 81 -2.31 -15.34 -3.26
N TYR A 82 -1.74 -16.03 -4.22
CA TYR A 82 -2.39 -17.18 -4.83
C TYR A 82 -2.43 -18.34 -3.84
N THR A 83 -3.63 -18.81 -3.52
CA THR A 83 -3.88 -19.98 -2.67
C THR A 83 -4.64 -21.04 -3.46
N GLU A 84 -4.82 -22.22 -2.87
CA GLU A 84 -5.67 -23.29 -3.45
C GLU A 84 -7.13 -22.85 -3.69
N ASN A 85 -7.60 -21.82 -2.99
CA ASN A 85 -8.95 -21.28 -3.10
C ASN A 85 -9.01 -19.98 -3.93
N GLY A 86 -7.96 -19.69 -4.71
CA GLY A 86 -7.82 -18.44 -5.47
C GLY A 86 -7.01 -17.38 -4.72
N VAL A 87 -7.12 -16.12 -5.14
CA VAL A 87 -6.36 -15.01 -4.53
C VAL A 87 -6.92 -14.67 -3.15
N GLN A 88 -6.03 -14.45 -2.18
CA GLN A 88 -6.37 -14.02 -0.82
C GLN A 88 -5.50 -12.82 -0.40
N PRO A 89 -6.10 -11.70 0.09
CA PRO A 89 -7.54 -11.44 0.13
C PRO A 89 -8.15 -11.42 -1.30
N PRO A 90 -9.48 -11.61 -1.45
CA PRO A 90 -10.11 -11.88 -2.73
C PRO A 90 -10.25 -10.62 -3.59
N ILE A 91 -9.12 -10.06 -4.01
CA ILE A 91 -9.06 -8.94 -4.96
C ILE A 91 -9.62 -9.36 -6.33
N PRO A 92 -10.25 -8.42 -7.08
CA PRO A 92 -10.68 -8.70 -8.43
C PRO A 92 -9.45 -8.97 -9.31
N ILE A 93 -9.53 -10.03 -10.12
CA ILE A 93 -8.53 -10.38 -11.12
C ILE A 93 -9.19 -10.31 -12.51
N VAL A 94 -8.53 -9.66 -13.45
CA VAL A 94 -8.97 -9.51 -14.84
C VAL A 94 -7.90 -9.99 -15.80
N ASP A 95 -8.29 -10.42 -17.00
CA ASP A 95 -7.34 -10.53 -18.11
C ASP A 95 -7.09 -9.11 -18.65
N CYS A 96 -5.86 -8.63 -18.53
CA CYS A 96 -5.47 -7.28 -18.93
C CYS A 96 -5.61 -7.03 -20.44
N PHE A 97 -5.69 -8.09 -21.25
CA PHE A 97 -5.94 -7.99 -22.69
C PHE A 97 -7.42 -7.92 -23.04
N ASP A 98 -8.31 -8.26 -22.11
CA ASP A 98 -9.77 -8.25 -22.29
C ASP A 98 -10.44 -6.99 -21.75
N VAL A 99 -9.67 -6.05 -21.20
CA VAL A 99 -10.15 -4.77 -20.64
C VAL A 99 -9.46 -3.58 -21.30
N ASP A 100 -10.14 -2.45 -21.36
CA ASP A 100 -9.68 -1.22 -22.02
C ASP A 100 -9.30 -0.09 -21.06
N TYR A 101 -9.13 -0.40 -19.77
CA TYR A 101 -8.71 0.53 -18.72
C TYR A 101 -7.36 0.13 -18.09
N PRO A 102 -6.61 1.09 -17.52
CA PRO A 102 -5.27 0.81 -16.99
C PRO A 102 -5.34 0.17 -15.60
N VAL A 103 -5.42 -1.16 -15.56
CA VAL A 103 -5.57 -1.94 -14.32
C VAL A 103 -4.54 -1.57 -13.25
N ASN A 104 -3.26 -1.49 -13.60
CA ASN A 104 -2.19 -1.20 -12.63
C ASN A 104 -2.26 0.24 -12.08
N ASP A 105 -2.63 1.22 -12.91
CA ASP A 105 -2.81 2.60 -12.43
C ASP A 105 -3.96 2.68 -11.43
N ILE A 106 -5.06 1.99 -11.73
CA ILE A 106 -6.23 1.92 -10.85
C ILE A 106 -5.90 1.22 -9.53
N VAL A 107 -5.18 0.10 -9.59
CA VAL A 107 -4.73 -0.61 -8.37
C VAL A 107 -3.91 0.30 -7.47
N VAL A 108 -2.93 1.02 -8.04
CA VAL A 108 -2.10 1.95 -7.27
C VAL A 108 -2.95 3.09 -6.69
N ASP A 109 -3.85 3.67 -7.48
CA ASP A 109 -4.69 4.78 -7.02
C ASP A 109 -5.67 4.36 -5.92
N CYS A 110 -6.29 3.19 -6.06
CA CYS A 110 -7.15 2.60 -5.02
C CYS A 110 -6.37 2.32 -3.74
N ALA A 111 -5.22 1.65 -3.84
CA ALA A 111 -4.38 1.34 -2.68
C ALA A 111 -3.85 2.61 -2.00
N ALA A 112 -3.47 3.64 -2.76
CA ALA A 112 -2.99 4.90 -2.19
C ALA A 112 -4.09 5.66 -1.46
N ASN A 113 -5.30 5.72 -2.02
CA ASN A 113 -6.45 6.35 -1.36
C ASN A 113 -6.87 5.59 -0.09
N TRP A 114 -6.84 4.25 -0.13
CA TRP A 114 -7.05 3.41 1.04
C TRP A 114 -6.02 3.66 2.14
N LEU A 115 -4.72 3.62 1.81
CA LEU A 115 -3.63 3.89 2.76
C LEU A 115 -3.77 5.28 3.40
N ARG A 116 -4.14 6.30 2.61
CA ARG A 116 -4.41 7.65 3.13
C ARG A 116 -5.54 7.65 4.16
N THR A 117 -6.61 6.91 3.88
CA THR A 117 -7.78 6.79 4.77
C THR A 117 -7.42 6.05 6.05
N VAL A 118 -6.67 4.94 5.94
CA VAL A 118 -6.12 4.21 7.08
C VAL A 118 -5.23 5.12 7.93
N TRP A 119 -4.30 5.84 7.30
CA TRP A 119 -3.39 6.77 7.98
C TRP A 119 -4.16 7.86 8.75
N GLN A 120 -5.13 8.50 8.10
CA GLN A 120 -5.97 9.53 8.74
C GLN A 120 -6.77 8.97 9.93
N SER A 121 -7.22 7.72 9.86
CA SER A 121 -7.97 7.07 10.94
C SER A 121 -7.12 6.76 12.19
N LEU A 122 -5.78 6.75 12.07
CA LEU A 122 -4.88 6.58 13.21
C LEU A 122 -4.81 7.82 14.12
N GLY A 123 -5.35 8.97 13.68
CA GLY A 123 -5.38 10.20 14.45
C GLY A 123 -4.00 10.84 14.60
N ASN A 124 -3.63 11.23 15.83
CA ASN A 124 -2.38 11.92 16.16
C ASN A 124 -1.15 10.97 16.13
N ILE A 125 -1.01 10.16 15.08
CA ILE A 125 0.18 9.33 14.90
C ILE A 125 1.33 10.20 14.39
N GLU A 126 2.45 10.21 15.10
CA GLU A 126 3.65 10.94 14.71
C GLU A 126 4.71 9.97 14.18
N CYS A 127 5.38 10.38 13.10
CA CYS A 127 6.57 9.71 12.59
C CYS A 127 7.73 10.70 12.58
N ARG A 128 8.91 10.25 13.03
CA ARG A 128 10.12 11.09 13.08
C ARG A 128 10.74 11.36 11.71
N VAL A 129 10.28 10.66 10.67
CA VAL A 129 10.67 10.86 9.27
C VAL A 129 9.44 11.13 8.42
N PRO A 130 9.58 11.83 7.28
CA PRO A 130 8.50 11.92 6.30
C PRO A 130 8.02 10.53 5.89
N VAL A 131 6.71 10.39 5.74
CA VAL A 131 6.06 9.17 5.26
C VAL A 131 5.41 9.47 3.92
N VAL A 132 5.68 8.65 2.90
CA VAL A 132 5.21 8.86 1.53
C VAL A 132 4.58 7.59 0.99
N ILE A 133 3.41 7.69 0.36
CA ILE A 133 2.86 6.61 -0.45
C ILE A 133 3.40 6.73 -1.87
N VAL A 134 3.93 5.64 -2.43
CA VAL A 134 4.50 5.62 -3.78
C VAL A 134 3.96 4.42 -4.58
N GLY A 135 3.62 4.64 -5.84
CA GLY A 135 3.44 3.56 -6.82
C GLY A 135 4.77 3.09 -7.38
N ASN A 136 4.98 1.78 -7.48
CA ASN A 136 6.17 1.23 -8.12
C ASN A 136 6.09 1.37 -9.66
N ASP A 137 7.25 1.43 -10.31
CA ASP A 137 7.39 1.47 -11.78
C ASP A 137 6.65 2.62 -12.50
N GLY A 138 6.28 3.67 -11.76
CA GLY A 138 5.58 4.84 -12.31
C GLY A 138 4.08 4.65 -12.55
N TYR A 139 3.50 3.56 -12.03
CA TYR A 139 2.06 3.35 -12.04
C TYR A 139 1.34 4.25 -11.03
N GLY A 140 0.09 4.55 -11.33
CA GLY A 140 -0.79 5.41 -10.56
C GLY A 140 -0.72 6.87 -11.00
N THR A 141 -1.81 7.60 -10.74
CA THR A 141 -1.96 9.00 -11.09
C THR A 141 -2.01 9.92 -9.88
N VAL A 142 -2.23 9.36 -8.68
CA VAL A 142 -2.33 10.14 -7.42
C VAL A 142 -1.07 10.09 -6.57
N THR A 143 -0.09 9.25 -6.91
CA THR A 143 1.19 9.13 -6.18
C THR A 143 2.31 9.96 -6.83
N PRO A 144 3.32 10.43 -6.09
CA PRO A 144 3.54 10.25 -4.64
C PRO A 144 2.59 11.09 -3.77
N VAL A 145 2.23 10.55 -2.60
CA VAL A 145 1.42 11.27 -1.58
C VAL A 145 2.18 11.36 -0.28
N GLU A 146 2.48 12.58 0.19
CA GLU A 146 3.00 12.76 1.54
C GLU A 146 1.89 12.60 2.58
N LEU A 147 2.17 11.79 3.60
CA LEU A 147 1.28 11.57 4.73
C LEU A 147 1.70 12.48 5.88
N HIS A 148 0.77 13.32 6.30
CA HIS A 148 0.95 14.19 7.46
C HIS A 148 0.09 13.69 8.61
N SER A 149 0.55 13.91 9.84
CA SER A 149 -0.31 13.79 11.02
C SER A 149 -1.51 14.73 10.85
N GLY A 150 -2.72 14.18 10.91
CA GLY A 150 -3.92 14.99 10.88
C GLY A 150 -4.01 15.79 12.19
N ALA A 151 -4.12 17.12 12.10
CA ALA A 151 -4.66 17.87 13.22
C ALA A 151 -6.09 17.37 13.45
N ALA A 152 -6.39 16.86 14.65
CA ALA A 152 -7.77 16.61 15.06
C ALA A 152 -8.58 17.90 14.82
N ALA A 153 -9.61 17.80 13.98
CA ALA A 153 -10.60 18.86 13.79
C ALA A 153 -11.49 19.00 15.04
#